data_AF-A0A157ZME4-F1
#
_entry.id   AF-A0A157ZME4-F1
#
_cell.length_a   1.000
_cell.length_b   1.000
_cell.length_c   1.000
_cell.angle_alpha   90.00
_cell.angle_beta   90.00
_cell.angle_gamma   90.00
#
_symmetry.space_group_name_H-M   'P 1'
#
loop_
_entity.id
_entity.type
_entity.pdbx_description
1 polymer ?
#
loop_
_entity_poly.entity_id
_entity_poly.type
_entity_poly.pdbx_seq_one_letter_code
_entity_poly.pdbx_strand_id
1 'polypeptide(L)'
;MNKRTAPLAIVAMSVAALVAAPVAQAQDTAAPAATPASTPKQIKKAERKAARAKKNAELKELEKNGYNPAGEQTDYPQNLQNAQSKINAQKAGKPAPASAP
;
A
#
# COMPACT_ATOMS: atom_id res chain seq x y z
N MET A 1 34.90 -4.93 44.24
CA MET A 1 33.87 -5.81 44.80
C MET A 1 32.82 -6.08 43.73
N ASN A 2 33.11 -6.95 42.75
CA ASN A 2 32.15 -7.28 41.69
C ASN A 2 32.27 -8.77 41.39
N LYS A 3 31.14 -9.46 41.56
CA LYS A 3 31.04 -10.89 41.85
C LYS A 3 31.23 -11.71 40.58
N ARG A 4 31.95 -12.83 40.73
CA ARG A 4 32.25 -13.79 39.67
C ARG A 4 30.97 -14.47 39.18
N THR A 5 30.89 -14.60 37.86
CA THR A 5 29.89 -15.32 37.08
C THR A 5 29.96 -16.83 37.31
N ALA A 6 28.81 -17.44 37.54
CA ALA A 6 28.48 -18.86 37.36
C ALA A 6 26.94 -18.97 37.48
N PRO A 7 26.23 -19.81 36.71
CA PRO A 7 26.49 -21.25 36.72
C PRO A 7 26.29 -22.00 35.38
N LEU A 8 26.75 -23.25 35.37
CA LEU A 8 26.07 -24.49 34.91
C LEU A 8 24.97 -24.34 33.84
N ALA A 9 24.77 -25.26 32.90
CA ALA A 9 25.31 -26.56 32.61
C ALA A 9 24.72 -26.97 31.25
N ILE A 10 25.51 -27.70 30.48
CA ILE A 10 25.15 -28.93 29.76
C ILE A 10 23.66 -29.29 29.84
N VAL A 11 22.95 -29.20 28.72
CA VAL A 11 22.14 -30.34 28.21
C VAL A 11 22.21 -30.30 26.69
N ALA A 12 23.06 -31.17 26.14
CA ALA A 12 22.87 -31.66 24.79
C ALA A 12 21.56 -32.46 24.77
N MET A 13 20.51 -31.93 24.17
CA MET A 13 19.40 -32.73 23.70
C MET A 13 19.44 -32.76 22.18
N SER A 14 20.17 -33.75 21.68
CA SER A 14 19.96 -34.26 20.33
C SER A 14 18.56 -34.85 20.28
N VAL A 15 17.61 -34.12 19.69
CA VAL A 15 16.35 -34.72 19.21
C VAL A 15 16.54 -35.03 17.74
N ALA A 16 16.52 -36.33 17.46
CA ALA A 16 16.68 -36.92 16.15
C ALA A 16 15.66 -36.37 15.15
N ALA A 17 16.12 -36.20 13.91
CA ALA A 17 15.29 -35.87 12.77
C ALA A 17 14.25 -36.97 12.50
N LEU A 18 12.98 -36.59 12.37
CA LEU A 18 11.94 -37.41 11.74
C LEU A 18 11.04 -36.54 10.85
N VAL A 19 11.24 -36.71 9.54
CA VAL A 19 10.30 -36.63 8.40
C VAL A 19 9.02 -35.78 8.53
N ALA A 20 8.97 -34.71 7.73
CA ALA A 20 7.86 -34.11 6.96
C ALA A 20 6.40 -34.15 7.48
N ALA A 21 5.88 -32.97 7.85
CA ALA A 21 4.56 -32.41 7.44
C ALA A 21 4.47 -30.92 7.84
N PRO A 22 3.95 -29.99 6.99
CA PRO A 22 3.70 -28.62 7.40
C PRO A 22 2.35 -28.58 8.13
N VAL A 23 2.34 -28.89 9.42
CA VAL A 23 1.15 -28.66 10.25
C VAL A 23 1.12 -27.18 10.61
N ALA A 24 0.17 -26.48 10.00
CA ALA A 24 -0.25 -25.15 10.40
C ALA A 24 -0.73 -25.20 11.86
N GLN A 25 0.10 -24.77 12.80
CA GLN A 25 -0.35 -24.39 14.12
C GLN A 25 -0.33 -22.87 14.23
N ALA A 26 -1.54 -22.32 14.21
CA ALA A 26 -1.85 -21.03 14.79
C ALA A 26 -1.37 -21.02 16.25
N GLN A 27 -0.34 -20.23 16.53
CA GLN A 27 0.00 -19.83 17.89
C GLN A 27 -0.55 -18.42 18.08
N ASP A 28 -1.77 -18.35 18.62
CA ASP A 28 -2.22 -17.21 19.42
C ASP A 28 -1.32 -17.18 20.66
N THR A 29 -0.21 -16.49 20.52
CA THR A 29 0.53 -15.92 21.64
C THR A 29 0.61 -14.46 21.31
N ALA A 30 0.16 -13.60 22.22
CA ALA A 30 0.29 -12.15 22.11
C ALA A 30 1.78 -11.76 22.10
N ALA A 31 2.44 -12.02 20.97
CA ALA A 31 3.72 -11.47 20.61
C ALA A 31 3.49 -10.01 20.24
N PRO A 32 4.36 -9.07 20.65
CA PRO A 32 4.30 -7.73 20.12
C PRO A 32 4.37 -7.87 18.60
N ALA A 33 3.32 -7.44 17.91
CA ALA A 33 3.26 -7.48 16.46
C ALA A 33 4.47 -6.71 15.94
N ALA A 34 5.52 -7.43 15.58
CA ALA A 34 6.69 -6.86 14.95
C ALA A 34 6.19 -6.30 13.62
N THR A 35 5.99 -4.99 13.56
CA THR A 35 5.70 -4.30 12.32
C THR A 35 6.84 -4.65 11.36
N PRO A 36 6.56 -5.35 10.24
CA PRO A 36 7.61 -5.70 9.31
C PRO A 36 8.21 -4.40 8.81
N ALA A 37 9.47 -4.13 9.20
CA ALA A 37 10.20 -2.97 8.72
C ALA A 37 10.23 -3.04 7.19
N SER A 38 9.53 -2.10 6.54
CA SER A 38 9.47 -2.06 5.09
C SER A 38 10.86 -1.76 4.56
N THR A 39 11.42 -2.70 3.80
CA THR A 39 12.70 -2.48 3.14
C THR A 39 12.61 -1.27 2.20
N PRO A 40 13.72 -0.55 1.93
CA PRO A 40 13.71 0.60 1.01
C PRO A 40 13.10 0.27 -0.37
N LYS A 41 13.21 -0.99 -0.82
CA LYS A 41 12.57 -1.49 -2.05
C LYS A 41 11.05 -1.56 -1.95
N GLN A 42 10.51 -1.96 -0.79
CA GLN A 42 9.06 -2.01 -0.53
C GLN A 42 8.47 -0.59 -0.46
N ILE A 43 9.17 0.34 0.18
CA ILE A 43 8.74 1.76 0.27
C ILE A 43 8.64 2.37 -1.14
N LYS A 44 9.71 2.26 -1.96
CA LYS A 44 9.69 2.74 -3.36
C LYS A 44 8.58 2.10 -4.20
N LYS A 45 8.24 0.82 -3.95
CA LYS A 45 7.14 0.16 -4.64
C LYS A 45 5.78 0.72 -4.22
N ALA A 46 5.59 0.98 -2.93
CA ALA A 46 4.38 1.60 -2.39
C ALA A 46 4.20 3.02 -2.94
N GLU A 47 5.26 3.83 -2.96
CA GLU A 47 5.24 5.20 -3.53
C GLU A 47 4.87 5.21 -5.01
N ARG A 48 5.49 4.35 -5.83
CA ARG A 48 5.13 4.23 -7.25
C ARG A 48 3.68 3.81 -7.45
N LYS A 49 3.17 2.90 -6.60
CA LYS A 49 1.77 2.46 -6.67
C LYS A 49 0.82 3.61 -6.30
N ALA A 50 1.15 4.38 -5.27
CA ALA A 50 0.39 5.56 -4.88
C ALA A 50 0.38 6.63 -5.98
N ALA A 51 1.54 6.90 -6.60
CA ALA A 51 1.64 7.85 -7.70
C ALA A 51 0.79 7.42 -8.92
N ARG A 52 0.83 6.13 -9.28
CA ARG A 52 -0.03 5.58 -10.35
C ARG A 52 -1.51 5.67 -9.99
N ALA A 53 -1.87 5.41 -8.74
CA ALA A 53 -3.26 5.52 -8.30
C ALA A 53 -3.80 6.95 -8.47
N LYS A 54 -3.01 7.97 -8.09
CA LYS A 54 -3.36 9.38 -8.30
C LYS A 54 -3.55 9.71 -9.79
N LYS A 55 -2.54 9.38 -10.61
CA LYS A 55 -2.59 9.62 -12.07
C LYS A 55 -3.75 8.89 -12.75
N ASN A 56 -4.06 7.67 -12.33
CA ASN A 56 -5.17 6.91 -12.88
C ASN A 56 -6.53 7.44 -12.42
N ALA A 57 -6.63 8.05 -11.24
CA ALA A 57 -7.85 8.68 -10.78
C ALA A 57 -8.17 9.93 -11.62
N GLU A 58 -7.18 10.77 -11.86
CA GLU A 58 -7.30 11.95 -12.72
C GLU A 58 -7.65 11.56 -14.16
N LEU A 59 -6.98 10.55 -14.73
CA LEU A 59 -7.31 10.05 -16.06
C LEU A 59 -8.74 9.53 -16.14
N LYS A 60 -9.22 8.79 -15.14
CA LYS A 60 -10.61 8.33 -15.10
C LYS A 60 -11.61 9.48 -15.01
N GLU A 61 -11.27 10.56 -14.32
CA GLU A 61 -12.12 11.76 -14.26
C GLU A 61 -12.22 12.39 -15.65
N LEU A 62 -11.11 12.50 -16.36
CA LEU A 62 -11.09 12.99 -17.74
C LEU A 62 -11.85 12.06 -18.71
N GLU A 63 -11.65 10.74 -18.61
CA GLU A 63 -12.35 9.72 -19.41
C GLU A 63 -13.87 9.77 -19.22
N LYS A 64 -14.33 9.89 -17.97
CA LYS A 64 -15.77 10.08 -17.67
C LYS A 64 -16.36 11.33 -18.31
N ASN A 65 -15.55 12.37 -18.50
CA ASN A 65 -15.98 13.63 -19.08
C ASN A 65 -15.76 13.70 -20.61
N GLY A 66 -15.31 12.61 -21.23
CA GLY A 66 -15.23 12.43 -22.68
C GLY A 66 -13.81 12.43 -23.26
N TYR A 67 -12.76 12.46 -22.44
CA TYR A 67 -11.38 12.41 -22.92
C TYR A 67 -10.81 10.98 -22.89
N ASN A 68 -10.56 10.39 -24.06
CA ASN A 68 -9.92 9.07 -24.16
C ASN A 68 -8.50 9.18 -24.75
N PRO A 69 -7.43 9.00 -23.96
CA PRO A 69 -6.06 9.06 -24.47
C PRO A 69 -5.62 7.82 -25.26
N ALA A 70 -6.33 6.69 -25.13
CA ALA A 70 -5.98 5.42 -25.77
C ALA A 70 -6.87 5.06 -26.96
N GLY A 71 -7.94 5.82 -27.20
CA GLY A 71 -8.85 5.65 -28.34
C GLY A 71 -8.50 6.56 -29.52
N GLU A 72 -9.42 6.66 -30.48
CA GLU A 72 -9.26 7.61 -31.58
C GLU A 72 -9.29 9.05 -31.07
N GLN A 73 -8.27 9.81 -31.44
CA GLN A 73 -8.05 11.19 -31.02
C GLN A 73 -8.64 12.20 -32.02
N THR A 74 -9.82 11.90 -32.56
CA THR A 74 -10.45 12.65 -33.66
C THR A 74 -10.66 14.12 -33.32
N ASP A 75 -11.10 14.42 -32.09
CA ASP A 75 -11.32 15.80 -31.62
C ASP A 75 -10.30 16.21 -30.54
N TYR A 76 -9.11 15.61 -30.55
CA TYR A 76 -8.01 16.12 -29.73
C TYR A 76 -7.48 17.43 -30.35
N PRO A 77 -7.24 18.51 -29.57
CA PRO A 77 -7.27 18.61 -28.11
C PRO A 77 -8.60 19.13 -27.51
N GLN A 78 -9.64 19.36 -28.31
CA GLN A 78 -10.92 19.91 -27.85
C GLN A 78 -11.57 19.06 -26.75
N ASN A 79 -11.51 17.73 -26.88
CA ASN A 79 -12.06 16.81 -25.89
C ASN A 79 -11.40 16.94 -24.51
N LEU A 80 -10.10 17.25 -24.46
CA LEU A 80 -9.37 17.49 -23.21
C LEU A 80 -9.88 18.78 -22.53
N GLN A 81 -9.98 19.88 -23.28
CA GLN A 81 -10.44 21.17 -22.75
C GLN A 81 -11.88 21.10 -22.26
N ASN A 82 -12.75 20.40 -23.00
CA ASN A 82 -14.14 20.16 -22.63
C ASN A 82 -14.22 19.32 -21.35
N ALA A 83 -13.42 18.25 -21.26
CA ALA A 83 -13.37 17.40 -20.07
C ALA A 83 -12.90 18.19 -18.84
N GLN A 84 -11.84 18.99 -18.98
CA GLN A 84 -11.35 19.85 -17.89
C GLN A 84 -12.39 20.88 -17.45
N SER A 85 -13.10 21.51 -18.39
CA SER A 85 -14.15 22.48 -18.07
C SER A 85 -15.31 21.85 -17.29
N LYS A 86 -15.74 20.64 -17.69
CA LYS A 86 -16.77 19.87 -16.97
C LYS A 86 -16.31 19.49 -15.57
N ILE A 87 -15.06 19.06 -15.41
CA ILE A 87 -14.46 18.75 -14.10
C ILE A 87 -14.45 19.99 -13.22
N ASN A 88 -14.00 21.14 -13.74
CA ASN A 88 -13.96 22.39 -12.99
C ASN A 88 -15.37 22.81 -12.55
N ALA A 89 -16.36 22.70 -13.44
CA ALA A 89 -17.76 22.96 -13.12
C ALA A 89 -18.31 22.00 -12.04
N GLN A 90 -17.97 20.70 -12.14
CA GLN A 90 -18.34 19.70 -11.12
C GLN A 90 -17.68 19.99 -9.77
N LYS A 91 -16.40 20.38 -9.75
CA LYS A 91 -15.71 20.75 -8.51
C LYS A 91 -16.27 22.04 -7.90
N ALA A 92 -16.67 23.01 -8.72
CA ALA A 92 -17.30 24.24 -8.27
C ALA A 92 -18.73 24.02 -7.73
N GLY A 93 -19.48 23.08 -8.32
CA GLY A 93 -20.83 22.71 -7.86
C GLY A 93 -20.87 21.74 -6.68
N LYS A 94 -19.73 21.18 -6.26
CA LYS A 94 -19.64 20.27 -5.12
C LYS A 94 -19.34 21.11 -3.87
N PRO A 95 -20.30 21.29 -2.95
CA PRO A 95 -20.02 22.02 -1.72
C PRO A 95 -18.85 21.34 -1.01
N ALA A 96 -17.86 22.14 -0.58
CA ALA A 96 -16.78 21.65 0.26
C ALA A 96 -17.39 20.88 1.45
N PRO A 97 -16.80 19.76 1.90
CA PRO A 97 -17.29 19.09 3.10
C PRO A 97 -17.27 20.13 4.22
N ALA A 98 -18.45 20.54 4.67
CA ALA A 98 -18.59 21.48 5.75
C ALA A 98 -17.84 20.88 6.95
N SER A 99 -16.72 21.50 7.34
CA SER A 99 -16.10 21.22 8.63
C SER A 99 -17.17 21.43 9.69
N ALA A 100 -17.60 20.33 10.30
CA ALA A 100 -18.45 20.36 11.47
C ALA A 100 -17.69 21.07 12.62
N PRO A 101 -18.39 21.88 13.44
CA PRO A 101 -17.81 22.68 14.51
C PRO A 101 -17.20 21.85 15.65
#